data_AF-A0A2W4SKC1-F1
#
_entry.id   AF-A0A2W4SKC1-F1
#
_cell.length_a   1.000
_cell.length_b   1.000
_cell.length_c   1.000
_cell.angle_alpha   90.00
_cell.angle_beta   90.00
_cell.angle_gamma   90.00
#
_symmetry.space_group_name_H-M   'P 1'
#
loop_
_entity.id
_entity.type
_entity.pdbx_description
1 polymer ?
#
loop_
_entity_poly.entity_id
_entity_poly.type
_entity_poly.pdbx_seq_one_letter_code
_entity_poly.pdbx_strand_id
1 'polypeptide(L)'
;MAKELARAVWRLVAGLGLMALLAATGMAKEPLPPRKASPLTVRQIHSGHSLSDAYGSNPWPGRLTLATARRTGDRARDTIHRSITPGSSLAWRWEHPTDKPDARQDIDAFELLVITESVPLSVNDMKATTLDWLDRWVRHAGTRGNAGKGTEVMLYSSWIYWRHSGTPPDYDHEAAIPFRKRLDIDGARWERMQDSANANRPAGMPPVYMIPGHRLMMRIHDDIAGGRAPGLRSIGDIFADDIHLNDIGQYAITCLVYAVIYQRDPAELPDRLAPADRLIPSPLVSDSARGFPNRP
;
A
#
# COMPACT_ATOMS: atom_id res chain seq x y z
N MET A 1 8.33 29.35 2.81
CA MET A 1 7.45 28.49 3.64
C MET A 1 6.97 27.25 2.91
N ALA A 2 6.23 27.33 1.78
CA ALA A 2 5.77 26.13 1.05
C ALA A 2 6.91 25.24 0.48
N LYS A 3 8.00 25.83 -0.04
CA LYS A 3 9.21 25.10 -0.48
C LYS A 3 10.04 24.49 0.66
N GLU A 4 9.89 25.01 1.88
CA GLU A 4 10.56 24.46 3.07
C GLU A 4 9.76 23.27 3.62
N LEU A 5 8.43 23.37 3.61
CA LEU A 5 7.51 22.30 4.02
C LEU A 5 7.60 21.08 3.10
N ALA A 6 7.67 21.32 1.78
CA ALA A 6 7.83 20.26 0.80
C ALA A 6 9.20 19.58 0.93
N ARG A 7 10.29 20.35 1.11
CA ARG A 7 11.61 19.80 1.42
C ARG A 7 11.67 19.08 2.77
N ALA A 8 10.82 19.41 3.74
CA ALA A 8 10.73 18.74 5.03
C ALA A 8 9.92 17.43 4.96
N VAL A 9 8.79 17.41 4.25
CA VAL A 9 8.04 16.18 3.92
C VAL A 9 8.89 15.27 3.02
N TRP A 10 9.68 15.85 2.12
CA TRP A 10 10.64 15.13 1.28
C TRP A 10 11.85 14.65 2.09
N ARG A 11 12.36 15.37 3.09
CA ARG A 11 13.36 14.85 4.05
C ARG A 11 12.78 13.80 4.99
N LEU A 12 11.47 13.83 5.25
CA LEU A 12 10.75 12.68 5.78
C LEU A 12 10.87 11.57 4.74
N VAL A 13 10.23 11.65 3.59
CA VAL A 13 10.07 10.53 2.68
C VAL A 13 11.38 10.00 2.04
N ALA A 14 12.38 10.85 1.82
CA ALA A 14 13.67 10.55 1.19
C ALA A 14 14.87 10.56 2.16
N GLY A 15 14.79 11.28 3.29
CA GLY A 15 15.83 11.28 4.34
C GLY A 15 15.58 10.22 5.42
N LEU A 16 14.38 9.66 5.47
CA LEU A 16 14.13 8.36 6.07
C LEU A 16 15.00 7.34 5.33
N GLY A 17 15.99 6.77 6.01
CA GLY A 17 16.69 5.59 5.51
C GLY A 17 15.68 4.49 5.18
N LEU A 18 15.11 4.51 3.97
CA LEU A 18 14.26 3.46 3.44
C LEU A 18 15.08 2.18 3.30
N MET A 19 16.41 2.33 3.14
CA MET A 19 17.42 1.29 3.32
C MET A 19 17.47 0.70 4.75
N ALA A 20 17.15 1.49 5.79
CA ALA A 20 17.09 1.02 7.19
C ALA A 20 15.74 0.38 7.55
N LEU A 21 14.65 0.69 6.84
CA LEU A 21 13.37 -0.04 6.92
C LEU A 21 13.50 -1.53 6.52
N LEU A 22 14.55 -1.86 5.76
CA LEU A 22 14.91 -3.24 5.38
C LEU A 22 15.72 -3.98 6.46
N ALA A 23 16.21 -3.30 7.51
CA ALA A 23 17.27 -3.85 8.37
C ALA A 23 16.84 -4.23 9.80
N ALA A 24 15.56 -4.11 10.17
CA ALA A 24 15.14 -4.39 11.55
C ALA A 24 13.90 -5.31 11.60
N THR A 25 14.15 -6.59 11.92
CA THR A 25 13.56 -7.28 13.08
C THR A 25 14.32 -8.58 13.35
N GLY A 26 14.77 -8.74 14.61
CA GLY A 26 15.27 -10.01 15.14
C GLY A 26 14.14 -11.02 15.32
N MET A 27 14.51 -12.31 15.32
CA MET A 27 13.67 -13.51 15.17
C MET A 27 13.23 -13.74 13.71
N ALA A 28 14.18 -13.96 12.80
CA ALA A 28 13.84 -14.27 11.41
C ALA A 28 14.50 -15.57 10.95
N LYS A 29 13.68 -16.41 10.28
CA LYS A 29 14.09 -17.25 9.13
C LYS A 29 15.14 -16.51 8.30
N GLU A 30 16.02 -17.24 7.60
CA GLU A 30 17.03 -16.65 6.72
C GLU A 30 16.48 -15.44 5.94
N PRO A 31 17.15 -14.27 6.00
CA PRO A 31 16.67 -13.08 5.33
C PRO A 31 16.45 -13.37 3.84
N LEU A 32 15.31 -12.94 3.30
CA LEU A 32 15.00 -13.14 1.89
C LEU A 32 16.15 -12.57 1.04
N PRO A 33 16.52 -13.23 -0.07
CA PRO A 33 17.53 -12.69 -0.97
C PRO A 33 17.07 -11.31 -1.47
N PRO A 34 18.00 -10.36 -1.70
CA PRO A 34 17.66 -9.05 -2.21
C PRO A 34 16.81 -9.15 -3.48
N ARG A 35 15.71 -8.38 -3.52
CA ARG A 35 14.87 -8.29 -4.71
C ARG A 35 15.66 -7.67 -5.86
N LYS A 36 15.39 -8.07 -7.10
CA LYS A 36 15.88 -7.34 -8.28
C LYS A 36 14.94 -6.18 -8.59
N ALA A 37 15.48 -4.98 -8.79
CA ALA A 37 14.70 -3.82 -9.21
C ALA A 37 13.89 -4.10 -10.49
N SER A 38 12.61 -3.74 -10.51
CA SER A 38 11.83 -3.75 -11.75
C SER A 38 12.28 -2.60 -12.66
N PRO A 39 12.26 -2.79 -13.99
CA PRO A 39 12.36 -1.66 -14.89
C PRO A 39 11.13 -0.75 -14.74
N LEU A 40 11.28 0.55 -15.01
CA LEU A 40 10.15 1.50 -15.00
C LEU A 40 9.05 1.17 -16.04
N THR A 41 9.35 0.27 -16.97
CA THR A 41 8.43 -0.22 -17.99
C THR A 41 7.79 -1.57 -17.63
N VAL A 42 8.02 -2.09 -16.41
CA VAL A 42 7.40 -3.34 -15.97
C VAL A 42 5.89 -3.24 -16.09
N ARG A 43 5.27 -4.22 -16.76
CA ARG A 43 3.80 -4.32 -16.81
C ARG A 43 3.32 -4.85 -15.47
N GLN A 44 2.68 -4.01 -14.69
CA GLN A 44 2.20 -4.34 -13.36
C GLN A 44 0.70 -4.15 -13.22
N ILE A 45 0.10 -5.01 -12.41
CA ILE A 45 -1.30 -4.90 -12.00
C ILE A 45 -1.39 -4.85 -10.48
N HIS A 46 -2.09 -3.84 -9.97
CA HIS A 46 -2.32 -3.63 -8.55
C HIS A 46 -3.72 -4.08 -8.19
N SER A 47 -3.83 -5.24 -7.53
CA SER A 47 -5.10 -5.82 -7.13
C SER A 47 -5.39 -5.58 -5.65
N GLY A 48 -6.53 -4.97 -5.36
CA GLY A 48 -6.84 -4.55 -3.99
C GLY A 48 -8.14 -3.77 -3.84
N HIS A 49 -8.10 -2.78 -2.97
CA HIS A 49 -9.23 -1.94 -2.57
C HIS A 49 -8.79 -0.47 -2.42
N SER A 50 -9.63 0.37 -1.80
CA SER A 50 -9.42 1.82 -1.71
C SER A 50 -8.07 2.23 -1.08
N LEU A 51 -7.50 1.45 -0.17
CA LEU A 51 -6.21 1.77 0.47
C LEU A 51 -5.03 1.50 -0.48
N SER A 52 -5.11 0.49 -1.35
CA SER A 52 -4.14 0.32 -2.44
C SER A 52 -4.36 1.31 -3.58
N ASP A 53 -5.57 1.85 -3.72
CA ASP A 53 -5.85 2.88 -4.71
C ASP A 53 -5.29 4.27 -4.33
N ALA A 54 -4.74 4.41 -3.12
CA ALA A 54 -4.09 5.62 -2.61
C ALA A 54 -2.91 6.10 -3.49
N TYR A 55 -2.26 5.20 -4.22
CA TYR A 55 -1.22 5.53 -5.20
C TYR A 55 -1.62 5.23 -6.65
N GLY A 56 -2.72 4.49 -6.83
CA GLY A 56 -3.26 4.10 -8.14
C GLY A 56 -4.28 5.09 -8.72
N SER A 57 -4.94 5.88 -7.86
CA SER A 57 -6.01 6.81 -8.24
C SER A 57 -5.80 8.21 -7.69
N ASN A 58 -6.64 9.12 -8.17
CA ASN A 58 -6.93 10.44 -7.63
C ASN A 58 -5.73 11.36 -7.31
N PRO A 59 -5.35 12.29 -8.21
CA PRO A 59 -5.98 12.54 -9.50
C PRO A 59 -5.53 11.51 -10.57
N TRP A 60 -6.39 11.26 -11.55
CA TRP A 60 -6.06 10.46 -12.73
C TRP A 60 -4.90 11.11 -13.52
N PRO A 61 -3.89 10.37 -14.04
CA PRO A 61 -3.77 8.91 -14.22
C PRO A 61 -3.22 8.09 -13.03
N GLY A 62 -3.29 8.62 -11.80
CA GLY A 62 -2.78 7.97 -10.59
C GLY A 62 -1.35 8.41 -10.26
N ARG A 63 -1.04 8.53 -8.98
CA ARG A 63 0.24 9.10 -8.53
C ARG A 63 1.45 8.25 -8.89
N LEU A 64 1.35 6.92 -8.86
CA LEU A 64 2.44 6.05 -9.30
C LEU A 64 2.72 6.21 -10.81
N THR A 65 1.68 6.36 -11.62
CA THR A 65 1.80 6.67 -13.06
C THR A 65 2.48 8.02 -13.27
N LEU A 66 2.07 9.04 -12.52
CA LEU A 66 2.69 10.37 -12.59
C LEU A 66 4.15 10.36 -12.12
N ALA A 67 4.48 9.59 -11.10
CA ALA A 67 5.84 9.43 -10.58
C ALA A 67 6.77 8.77 -11.62
N THR A 68 6.29 7.70 -12.26
CA THR A 68 7.05 6.94 -13.27
C THR A 68 7.16 7.68 -14.61
N ALA A 69 6.10 8.41 -15.01
CA ALA A 69 6.09 9.21 -16.24
C ALA A 69 7.17 10.29 -16.28
N ARG A 70 7.68 10.74 -15.13
CA ARG A 70 8.84 11.66 -15.05
C ARG A 70 10.10 11.10 -15.71
N ARG A 71 10.19 9.78 -15.84
CA ARG A 71 11.35 9.08 -16.38
C ARG A 71 11.06 8.38 -17.71
N THR A 72 9.83 7.92 -17.94
CA THR A 72 9.44 7.14 -19.12
C THR A 72 8.46 7.84 -20.06
N GLY A 73 8.02 9.06 -19.74
CA GLY A 73 6.96 9.76 -20.47
C GLY A 73 5.61 9.07 -20.32
N ASP A 74 4.74 9.19 -21.32
CA ASP A 74 3.38 8.64 -21.24
C ASP A 74 3.32 7.10 -21.21
N ARG A 75 4.44 6.41 -21.53
CA ARG A 75 4.54 4.93 -21.47
C ARG A 75 4.19 4.35 -20.11
N ALA A 76 4.35 5.11 -19.03
CA ALA A 76 3.93 4.69 -17.70
C ALA A 76 2.44 4.31 -17.65
N ARG A 77 1.58 5.01 -18.40
CA ARG A 77 0.14 4.71 -18.45
C ARG A 77 -0.16 3.35 -19.06
N ASP A 78 0.73 2.84 -19.91
CA ASP A 78 0.55 1.56 -20.61
C ASP A 78 0.98 0.37 -19.76
N THR A 79 1.74 0.60 -18.69
CA THR A 79 2.38 -0.45 -17.90
C THR A 79 1.86 -0.55 -16.47
N ILE A 80 1.11 0.44 -15.97
CA ILE A 80 0.60 0.44 -14.58
C ILE A 80 -0.92 0.33 -14.58
N HIS A 81 -1.42 -0.79 -14.09
CA HIS A 81 -2.83 -1.16 -14.16
C HIS A 81 -3.43 -1.41 -12.78
N ARG A 82 -4.75 -1.24 -12.67
CA ARG A 82 -5.51 -1.40 -11.44
C ARG A 82 -6.56 -2.48 -11.60
N SER A 83 -6.73 -3.29 -10.57
CA SER A 83 -7.83 -4.26 -10.42
C SER A 83 -8.38 -4.11 -8.99
N ILE A 84 -9.16 -3.05 -8.79
CA ILE A 84 -9.53 -2.55 -7.46
C ILE A 84 -11.04 -2.67 -7.28
N THR A 85 -11.46 -3.23 -6.14
CA THR A 85 -12.86 -3.21 -5.69
C THR A 85 -12.90 -2.67 -4.25
N PRO A 86 -13.71 -1.62 -3.94
CA PRO A 86 -13.78 -1.05 -2.60
C PRO A 86 -14.00 -2.10 -1.50
N GLY A 87 -13.22 -2.02 -0.43
CA GLY A 87 -13.27 -2.94 0.73
C GLY A 87 -12.96 -4.42 0.45
N SER A 88 -12.65 -4.81 -0.79
CA SER A 88 -12.61 -6.23 -1.17
C SER A 88 -11.41 -7.01 -0.60
N SER A 89 -11.70 -8.22 -0.11
CA SER A 89 -10.70 -9.19 0.31
C SER A 89 -10.03 -9.90 -0.88
N LEU A 90 -8.97 -10.67 -0.60
CA LEU A 90 -8.35 -11.59 -1.55
C LEU A 90 -9.37 -12.60 -2.11
N ALA A 91 -10.21 -13.13 -1.22
CA ALA A 91 -11.28 -14.08 -1.55
C ALA A 91 -12.30 -13.45 -2.50
N TRP A 92 -12.78 -12.26 -2.14
CA TRP A 92 -13.83 -11.58 -2.89
C TRP A 92 -13.41 -11.32 -4.33
N ARG A 93 -12.20 -10.78 -4.54
CA ARG A 93 -11.64 -10.54 -5.88
C ARG A 93 -11.31 -11.82 -6.64
N TRP A 94 -11.18 -12.95 -5.95
CA TRP A 94 -11.05 -14.23 -6.62
C TRP A 94 -12.40 -14.71 -7.17
N GLU A 95 -13.47 -14.56 -6.39
CA GLU A 95 -14.79 -15.10 -6.68
C GLU A 95 -15.63 -14.18 -7.58
N HIS A 96 -15.35 -12.88 -7.57
CA HIS A 96 -16.10 -11.87 -8.30
C HIS A 96 -15.21 -11.16 -9.33
N PRO A 97 -15.73 -10.87 -10.54
CA PRO A 97 -15.01 -10.04 -11.49
C PRO A 97 -14.79 -8.62 -10.94
N THR A 98 -13.67 -8.03 -11.32
CA THR A 98 -13.30 -6.63 -11.08
C THR A 98 -13.35 -5.83 -12.38
N ASP A 99 -13.25 -4.50 -12.28
CA ASP A 99 -13.08 -3.64 -13.45
C ASP A 99 -11.86 -4.09 -14.28
N LYS A 100 -11.96 -3.97 -15.60
CA LYS A 100 -10.88 -4.38 -16.50
C LYS A 100 -9.71 -3.38 -16.47
N PRO A 101 -8.46 -3.86 -16.49
CA PRO A 101 -8.06 -5.27 -16.46
C PRO A 101 -8.27 -5.93 -15.09
N ASP A 102 -8.72 -7.18 -15.11
CA ASP A 102 -8.99 -8.00 -13.93
C ASP A 102 -7.76 -8.86 -13.60
N ALA A 103 -7.21 -8.72 -12.39
CA ALA A 103 -5.97 -9.41 -12.03
C ALA A 103 -6.09 -10.94 -12.00
N ARG A 104 -7.29 -11.51 -11.79
CA ARG A 104 -7.47 -12.97 -11.86
C ARG A 104 -7.54 -13.42 -13.31
N GLN A 105 -8.26 -12.71 -14.16
CA GLN A 105 -8.54 -13.15 -15.52
C GLN A 105 -7.40 -12.81 -16.50
N ASP A 106 -6.74 -11.67 -16.29
CA ASP A 106 -5.83 -11.07 -17.26
C ASP A 106 -4.36 -11.10 -16.77
N ILE A 107 -4.04 -11.97 -15.79
CA ILE A 107 -2.70 -12.03 -15.13
C ILE A 107 -1.56 -12.32 -16.11
N ASP A 108 -1.85 -12.99 -17.22
CA ASP A 108 -0.91 -13.38 -18.25
C ASP A 108 -0.29 -12.17 -18.96
N ALA A 109 -0.96 -11.01 -18.92
CA ALA A 109 -0.47 -9.76 -19.51
C ALA A 109 0.51 -8.97 -18.61
N PHE A 110 0.81 -9.45 -17.40
CA PHE A 110 1.57 -8.72 -16.40
C PHE A 110 2.82 -9.46 -15.93
N GLU A 111 3.86 -8.69 -15.61
CA GLU A 111 5.15 -9.17 -15.10
C GLU A 111 5.24 -9.04 -13.57
N LEU A 112 4.44 -8.14 -12.98
CA LEU A 112 4.36 -7.88 -11.54
C LEU A 112 2.90 -7.80 -11.07
N LEU A 113 2.56 -8.56 -10.02
CA LEU A 113 1.31 -8.46 -9.28
C LEU A 113 1.61 -7.83 -7.92
N VAL A 114 1.01 -6.67 -7.65
CA VAL A 114 0.95 -6.13 -6.29
C VAL A 114 -0.43 -6.44 -5.72
N ILE A 115 -0.48 -7.14 -4.60
CA ILE A 115 -1.74 -7.62 -4.01
C ILE A 115 -1.83 -7.33 -2.52
N THR A 116 -3.02 -7.05 -2.00
CA THR A 116 -3.27 -6.79 -0.57
C THR A 116 -4.49 -7.57 -0.07
N GLU A 117 -4.71 -7.59 1.25
CA GLU A 117 -5.93 -8.13 1.88
C GLU A 117 -6.77 -7.01 2.49
N SER A 118 -8.09 -7.23 2.61
CA SER A 118 -8.99 -6.29 3.28
C SER A 118 -8.63 -6.13 4.76
N VAL A 119 -8.88 -4.94 5.31
CA VAL A 119 -8.73 -4.64 6.73
C VAL A 119 -10.10 -4.39 7.39
N PRO A 120 -10.29 -4.64 8.69
CA PRO A 120 -9.30 -5.16 9.66
C PRO A 120 -8.89 -6.62 9.42
N LEU A 121 -7.63 -6.97 9.69
CA LEU A 121 -7.18 -8.36 9.54
C LEU A 121 -7.71 -9.31 10.63
N SER A 122 -8.25 -8.75 11.72
CA SER A 122 -8.78 -9.51 12.86
C SER A 122 -10.16 -10.12 12.61
N VAL A 123 -10.92 -9.66 11.60
CA VAL A 123 -12.25 -10.20 11.31
C VAL A 123 -12.24 -11.55 10.61
N ASN A 124 -11.10 -11.91 10.03
CA ASN A 124 -10.94 -13.11 9.23
C ASN A 124 -10.20 -14.18 10.04
N ASP A 125 -10.62 -15.44 9.93
CA ASP A 125 -9.74 -16.54 10.31
C ASP A 125 -8.54 -16.53 9.37
N MET A 126 -7.40 -16.07 9.89
CA MET A 126 -6.17 -15.92 9.12
C MET A 126 -5.82 -17.19 8.33
N LYS A 127 -5.97 -18.38 8.91
CA LYS A 127 -5.64 -19.64 8.21
C LYS A 127 -6.74 -20.03 7.24
N ALA A 128 -7.99 -20.13 7.70
CA ALA A 128 -9.09 -20.66 6.88
C ALA A 128 -9.50 -19.73 5.73
N THR A 129 -9.04 -18.48 5.71
CA THR A 129 -9.39 -17.50 4.68
C THR A 129 -8.14 -16.85 4.08
N THR A 130 -7.49 -15.92 4.78
CA THR A 130 -6.48 -15.05 4.18
C THR A 130 -5.23 -15.77 3.66
N LEU A 131 -4.66 -16.72 4.41
CA LEU A 131 -3.43 -17.43 3.99
C LEU A 131 -3.67 -18.33 2.77
N ASP A 132 -4.72 -19.15 2.79
CA ASP A 132 -5.07 -20.03 1.67
C ASP A 132 -5.38 -19.25 0.39
N TRP A 133 -6.07 -18.11 0.52
CA TRP A 133 -6.34 -17.23 -0.62
C TRP A 133 -5.07 -16.59 -1.16
N LEU A 134 -4.15 -16.13 -0.30
CA LEU A 134 -2.88 -15.59 -0.75
C LEU A 134 -2.05 -16.65 -1.49
N ASP A 135 -1.97 -17.87 -0.96
CA ASP A 135 -1.27 -18.99 -1.60
C ASP A 135 -1.86 -19.32 -2.98
N ARG A 136 -3.19 -19.25 -3.11
CA ARG A 136 -3.89 -19.41 -4.38
C ARG A 136 -3.52 -18.33 -5.39
N TRP A 137 -3.52 -17.06 -4.96
CA TRP A 137 -3.09 -15.94 -5.80
C TRP A 137 -1.62 -16.05 -6.24
N VAL A 138 -0.73 -16.44 -5.32
CA VAL A 138 0.70 -16.64 -5.61
C VAL A 138 0.89 -17.76 -6.63
N ARG A 139 0.20 -18.90 -6.46
CA ARG A 139 0.25 -20.01 -7.42
C ARG A 139 -0.30 -19.59 -8.78
N HIS A 140 -1.40 -18.84 -8.82
CA HIS A 140 -2.00 -18.34 -10.05
C HIS A 140 -1.06 -17.40 -10.82
N ALA A 141 -0.49 -16.41 -10.15
CA ALA A 141 0.50 -15.50 -10.72
C ALA A 141 1.74 -16.26 -11.21
N GLY A 142 2.24 -17.22 -10.43
CA GLY A 142 3.40 -18.03 -10.79
C GLY A 142 3.22 -18.95 -11.99
N THR A 143 2.01 -19.47 -12.20
CA THR A 143 1.76 -20.49 -13.23
C THR A 143 1.12 -19.92 -14.50
N ARG A 144 0.39 -18.81 -14.41
CA ARG A 144 -0.33 -18.22 -15.55
C ARG A 144 0.17 -16.84 -15.94
N GLY A 145 0.81 -16.15 -15.00
CA GLY A 145 1.30 -14.81 -15.20
C GLY A 145 2.39 -14.71 -16.27
N ASN A 146 2.55 -13.53 -16.86
CA ASN A 146 3.59 -13.22 -17.86
C ASN A 146 3.66 -14.26 -19.01
N ALA A 147 2.53 -14.48 -19.69
CA ALA A 147 2.37 -15.50 -20.73
C ALA A 147 2.83 -16.91 -20.28
N GLY A 148 2.53 -17.27 -19.02
CA GLY A 148 2.91 -18.55 -18.41
C GLY A 148 4.36 -18.64 -17.90
N LYS A 149 5.16 -17.57 -18.00
CA LYS A 149 6.53 -17.53 -17.45
C LYS A 149 6.56 -17.28 -15.94
N GLY A 150 5.43 -16.88 -15.37
CA GLY A 150 5.29 -16.47 -13.98
C GLY A 150 5.43 -14.96 -13.80
N THR A 151 4.51 -14.42 -13.02
CA THR A 151 4.49 -13.03 -12.55
C THR A 151 5.08 -12.96 -11.15
N GLU A 152 5.98 -12.01 -10.91
CA GLU A 152 6.45 -11.71 -9.56
C GLU A 152 5.27 -11.22 -8.69
N VAL A 153 5.24 -11.61 -7.42
CA VAL A 153 4.20 -11.18 -6.48
C VAL A 153 4.79 -10.33 -5.36
N MET A 154 4.19 -9.18 -5.11
CA MET A 154 4.47 -8.34 -3.94
C MET A 154 3.22 -8.17 -3.09
N LEU A 155 3.32 -8.49 -1.80
CA LEU A 155 2.29 -8.21 -0.82
C LEU A 155 2.35 -6.73 -0.42
N TYR A 156 1.28 -5.98 -0.63
CA TYR A 156 1.13 -4.64 -0.09
C TYR A 156 0.46 -4.72 1.28
N SER A 157 1.20 -4.40 2.34
CA SER A 157 0.62 -4.29 3.68
C SER A 157 0.09 -2.89 3.89
N SER A 158 -1.22 -2.78 4.08
CA SER A 158 -1.92 -1.51 4.25
C SER A 158 -1.87 -1.06 5.72
N TRP A 159 -2.86 -0.28 6.16
CA TRP A 159 -3.02 0.21 7.52
C TRP A 159 -4.48 0.06 7.94
N ILE A 160 -4.79 0.47 9.17
CA ILE A 160 -6.13 0.42 9.74
C ILE A 160 -6.65 1.82 10.05
N TYR A 161 -7.90 1.94 10.48
CA TYR A 161 -8.48 3.20 10.97
C TYR A 161 -7.54 3.88 12.00
N TRP A 162 -7.20 5.14 11.77
CA TRP A 162 -6.33 5.90 12.71
C TRP A 162 -7.10 6.44 13.91
N ARG A 163 -8.42 6.56 13.76
CA ARG A 163 -9.41 6.81 14.79
C ARG A 163 -10.76 6.24 14.33
N HIS A 164 -11.73 6.20 15.24
CA HIS A 164 -13.15 6.05 14.89
C HIS A 164 -13.89 7.30 15.36
N SER A 165 -14.50 8.05 14.44
CA SER A 165 -15.32 9.23 14.76
C SER A 165 -16.68 8.88 15.41
N GLY A 166 -17.00 7.59 15.52
CA GLY A 166 -18.19 7.05 16.17
C GLY A 166 -17.92 5.72 16.87
N THR A 167 -18.99 5.00 17.24
CA THR A 167 -18.87 3.64 17.80
C THR A 167 -18.19 2.74 16.76
N PRO A 168 -17.07 2.08 17.10
CA PRO A 168 -16.48 1.12 16.19
C PRO A 168 -17.46 0.04 15.75
N PRO A 169 -17.35 -0.47 14.52
CA PRO A 169 -18.24 -1.51 14.05
C PRO A 169 -18.05 -2.78 14.88
N ASP A 170 -19.15 -3.49 15.15
CA ASP A 170 -19.16 -4.70 15.99
C ASP A 170 -18.21 -5.79 15.48
N TYR A 171 -17.85 -5.81 14.19
CA TYR A 171 -16.91 -6.78 13.66
C TYR A 171 -15.43 -6.48 14.02
N ASP A 172 -15.05 -5.23 14.28
CA ASP A 172 -13.67 -4.89 14.65
C ASP A 172 -13.50 -4.85 16.17
N HIS A 173 -13.38 -6.03 16.78
CA HIS A 173 -13.18 -6.18 18.23
C HIS A 173 -11.87 -5.54 18.76
N GLU A 174 -10.97 -5.14 17.86
CA GLU A 174 -9.68 -4.55 18.17
C GLU A 174 -9.64 -3.03 17.88
N ALA A 175 -10.77 -2.43 17.49
CA ALA A 175 -10.86 -1.01 17.13
C ALA A 175 -10.48 -0.04 18.26
N ALA A 176 -10.62 -0.47 19.51
CA ALA A 176 -10.21 0.32 20.67
C ALA A 176 -8.68 0.35 20.88
N ILE A 177 -7.92 -0.49 20.17
CA ILE A 177 -6.46 -0.50 20.27
C ILE A 177 -5.91 0.78 19.61
N PRO A 178 -5.05 1.57 20.31
CA PRO A 178 -4.46 2.77 19.73
C PRO A 178 -3.76 2.48 18.40
N PHE A 179 -3.96 3.35 17.40
CA PHE A 179 -3.48 3.15 16.02
C PHE A 179 -2.04 2.64 15.94
N ARG A 180 -1.10 3.31 16.64
CA ARG A 180 0.32 2.92 16.60
C ARG A 180 0.58 1.49 17.11
N LYS A 181 -0.14 1.06 18.15
CA LYS A 181 -0.06 -0.31 18.69
C LYS A 181 -0.75 -1.31 17.78
N ARG A 182 -1.87 -0.91 17.15
CA ARG A 182 -2.58 -1.75 16.18
C ARG A 182 -1.72 -2.02 14.94
N LEU A 183 -0.91 -1.06 14.49
CA LEU A 183 0.05 -1.25 13.41
C LEU A 183 1.12 -2.31 13.72
N ASP A 184 1.57 -2.47 14.98
CA ASP A 184 2.49 -3.55 15.35
C ASP A 184 1.79 -4.93 15.25
N ILE A 185 0.56 -5.02 15.77
CA ILE A 185 -0.23 -6.26 15.78
C ILE A 185 -0.58 -6.70 14.35
N ASP A 186 -1.10 -5.78 13.54
CA ASP A 186 -1.42 -6.03 12.14
C ASP A 186 -0.16 -6.20 11.29
N GLY A 187 0.94 -5.50 11.61
CA GLY A 187 2.25 -5.72 11.00
C GLY A 187 2.72 -7.17 11.14
N ALA A 188 2.63 -7.73 12.34
CA ALA A 188 2.93 -9.14 12.55
C ALA A 188 1.99 -10.08 11.77
N ARG A 189 0.74 -9.69 11.50
CA ARG A 189 -0.18 -10.47 10.64
C ARG A 189 0.26 -10.40 9.18
N TRP A 190 0.63 -9.23 8.67
CA TRP A 190 1.18 -9.07 7.32
C TRP A 190 2.48 -9.86 7.11
N GLU A 191 3.37 -9.86 8.10
CA GLU A 191 4.61 -10.64 8.06
C GLU A 191 4.32 -12.14 8.05
N ARG A 192 3.35 -12.61 8.85
CA ARG A 192 2.89 -14.01 8.78
C ARG A 192 2.31 -14.39 7.42
N MET A 193 1.61 -13.47 6.76
CA MET A 193 1.12 -13.70 5.39
C MET A 193 2.27 -13.87 4.41
N GLN A 194 3.28 -12.99 4.46
CA GLN A 194 4.48 -13.11 3.62
C GLN A 194 5.24 -14.41 3.89
N ASP A 195 5.40 -14.80 5.16
CA ASP A 195 6.08 -16.03 5.55
C ASP A 195 5.36 -17.27 5.04
N SER A 196 4.03 -17.31 5.14
CA SER A 196 3.20 -18.40 4.61
C SER A 196 3.31 -18.50 3.10
N ALA A 197 3.14 -17.36 2.40
CA ALA A 197 3.25 -17.30 0.95
C ALA A 197 4.62 -17.77 0.47
N ASN A 198 5.69 -17.39 1.16
CA ASN A 198 7.03 -17.87 0.83
C ASN A 198 7.22 -19.36 1.15
N ALA A 199 6.65 -19.89 2.23
CA ALA A 199 6.72 -21.32 2.51
C ALA A 199 6.00 -22.18 1.46
N ASN A 200 4.94 -21.66 0.84
CA ASN A 200 4.04 -22.41 -0.03
C ASN A 200 4.13 -22.05 -1.52
N ARG A 201 4.93 -21.05 -1.90
CA ARG A 201 5.10 -20.64 -3.30
C ARG A 201 5.63 -21.79 -4.17
N PRO A 202 5.19 -21.90 -5.44
CA PRO A 202 5.77 -22.83 -6.41
C PRO A 202 7.31 -22.75 -6.49
N ALA A 203 7.96 -23.89 -6.67
CA ALA A 203 9.40 -23.96 -6.86
C ALA A 203 9.84 -23.13 -8.09
N GLY A 204 10.95 -22.42 -7.96
CA GLY A 204 11.47 -21.54 -9.01
C GLY A 204 10.84 -20.15 -9.06
N MET A 205 9.76 -19.88 -8.31
CA MET A 205 9.27 -18.51 -8.14
C MET A 205 10.22 -17.68 -7.27
N PRO A 206 10.44 -16.39 -7.62
CA PRO A 206 11.08 -15.46 -6.71
C PRO A 206 10.30 -15.37 -5.39
N PRO A 207 10.95 -14.99 -4.28
CA PRO A 207 10.25 -14.74 -3.04
C PRO A 207 9.09 -13.76 -3.20
N VAL A 208 8.03 -13.94 -2.42
CA VAL A 208 6.99 -12.93 -2.26
C VAL A 208 7.57 -11.83 -1.38
N TYR A 209 7.82 -10.67 -1.98
CA TYR A 209 8.32 -9.48 -1.28
C TYR A 209 7.15 -8.65 -0.72
N MET A 210 7.44 -7.70 0.17
CA MET A 210 6.42 -6.83 0.75
C MET A 210 6.69 -5.36 0.44
N ILE A 211 5.65 -4.61 0.09
CA ILE A 211 5.63 -3.14 0.15
C ILE A 211 5.08 -2.78 1.54
N PRO A 212 5.91 -2.26 2.47
CA PRO A 212 5.57 -2.18 3.90
C PRO A 212 4.80 -0.89 4.26
N GLY A 213 3.55 -0.74 3.77
CA GLY A 213 2.74 0.44 4.02
C GLY A 213 2.44 0.68 5.51
N HIS A 214 2.15 -0.39 6.27
CA HIS A 214 2.00 -0.30 7.74
C HIS A 214 3.24 0.28 8.43
N ARG A 215 4.46 -0.12 8.03
CA ARG A 215 5.71 0.40 8.62
C ARG A 215 5.95 1.86 8.25
N LEU A 216 5.52 2.30 7.06
CA LEU A 216 5.55 3.73 6.74
C LEU A 216 4.64 4.52 7.68
N MET A 217 3.44 4.03 7.96
CA MET A 217 2.53 4.68 8.91
C MET A 217 3.11 4.72 10.32
N MET A 218 3.73 3.63 10.79
CA MET A 218 4.46 3.60 12.06
C MET A 218 5.54 4.68 12.09
N ARG A 219 6.33 4.77 11.02
CA ARG A 219 7.43 5.72 10.96
C ARG A 219 6.97 7.17 10.95
N ILE A 220 5.95 7.49 10.16
CA ILE A 220 5.36 8.84 10.12
C ILE A 220 4.82 9.20 11.52
N HIS A 221 4.09 8.28 12.16
CA HIS A 221 3.59 8.48 13.52
C HIS A 221 4.73 8.77 14.51
N ASP A 222 5.80 7.97 14.49
CA ASP A 222 6.93 8.09 15.42
C ASP A 222 7.77 9.35 15.16
N ASP A 223 7.84 9.82 13.92
CA ASP A 223 8.48 11.09 13.57
C ASP A 223 7.64 12.30 13.98
N ILE A 224 6.31 12.24 13.92
CA ILE A 224 5.42 13.28 14.46
C ILE A 224 5.61 13.37 15.98
N ALA A 225 5.53 12.24 16.69
CA ALA A 225 5.70 12.20 18.14
C ALA A 225 7.09 12.71 18.58
N GLY A 226 8.12 12.44 17.76
CA GLY A 226 9.48 12.92 17.99
C GLY A 226 9.80 14.31 17.48
N GLY A 227 8.83 15.07 16.94
CA GLY A 227 9.05 16.40 16.37
C GLY A 227 9.93 16.43 15.11
N ARG A 228 10.11 15.29 14.45
CA ARG A 228 10.90 15.11 13.22
C ARG A 228 10.08 15.23 11.94
N ALA A 229 8.79 15.55 12.05
CA ALA A 229 7.89 15.77 10.93
C ALA A 229 7.39 17.22 10.82
N PRO A 230 8.21 18.16 10.31
CA PRO A 230 7.81 19.55 10.22
C PRO A 230 6.53 19.72 9.40
N GLY A 231 5.55 20.42 9.98
CA GLY A 231 4.23 20.63 9.38
C GLY A 231 3.18 19.64 9.88
N LEU A 232 3.55 18.44 10.30
CA LEU A 232 2.60 17.45 10.84
C LEU A 232 2.57 17.53 12.37
N ARG A 233 1.37 17.58 12.94
CA ARG A 233 1.08 17.64 14.38
C ARG A 233 0.45 16.35 14.88
N SER A 234 -0.31 15.66 14.02
CA SER A 234 -0.97 14.40 14.33
C SER A 234 -0.90 13.45 13.15
N ILE A 235 -1.00 12.15 13.40
CA ILE A 235 -1.11 11.16 12.32
C ILE A 235 -2.34 11.41 11.44
N GLY A 236 -3.41 11.99 11.99
CA GLY A 236 -4.60 12.39 11.24
C GLY A 236 -4.34 13.43 10.15
N ASP A 237 -3.23 14.17 10.22
CA ASP A 237 -2.90 15.22 9.25
C ASP A 237 -2.58 14.66 7.85
N ILE A 238 -2.33 13.34 7.72
CA ILE A 238 -2.14 12.67 6.43
C ILE A 238 -3.39 11.91 5.95
N PHE A 239 -4.50 11.98 6.68
CA PHE A 239 -5.76 11.35 6.33
C PHE A 239 -6.81 12.38 5.86
N ALA A 240 -7.68 11.94 4.96
CA ALA A 240 -8.83 12.69 4.47
C ALA A 240 -10.10 12.36 5.28
N ASP A 241 -10.18 11.13 5.79
CA ASP A 241 -11.19 10.66 6.73
C ASP A 241 -10.53 9.75 7.78
N ASP A 242 -11.25 8.81 8.37
CA ASP A 242 -10.72 7.95 9.44
C ASP A 242 -9.79 6.82 8.94
N ILE A 243 -9.70 6.57 7.62
CA ILE A 243 -8.85 5.50 7.04
C ILE A 243 -8.24 5.83 5.67
N HIS A 244 -8.87 6.68 4.85
CA HIS A 244 -8.36 7.07 3.55
C HIS A 244 -7.39 8.25 3.68
N LEU A 245 -6.29 8.18 2.94
CA LEU A 245 -5.25 9.19 2.95
C LEU A 245 -5.67 10.45 2.20
N ASN A 246 -5.20 11.62 2.64
CA ASN A 246 -5.23 12.84 1.85
C ASN A 246 -4.01 12.91 0.91
N ASP A 247 -3.84 14.02 0.18
CA ASP A 247 -2.75 14.17 -0.80
C ASP A 247 -1.35 13.95 -0.20
N ILE A 248 -1.12 14.33 1.07
CA ILE A 248 0.17 14.12 1.76
C ILE A 248 0.42 12.63 1.97
N GLY A 249 -0.56 11.91 2.53
CA GLY A 249 -0.44 10.48 2.77
C GLY A 249 -0.32 9.68 1.46
N GLN A 250 -1.10 10.06 0.45
CA GLN A 250 -1.06 9.44 -0.88
C GLN A 250 0.30 9.66 -1.56
N TYR A 251 0.91 10.84 -1.43
CA TYR A 251 2.28 11.09 -1.90
C TYR A 251 3.31 10.23 -1.17
N ALA A 252 3.23 10.12 0.16
CA ALA A 252 4.14 9.30 0.96
C ALA A 252 4.08 7.81 0.58
N ILE A 253 2.87 7.25 0.44
CA ILE A 253 2.68 5.87 -0.03
C ILE A 253 3.17 5.69 -1.46
N THR A 254 2.95 6.67 -2.35
CA THR A 254 3.46 6.61 -3.73
C THR A 254 4.98 6.51 -3.75
N CYS A 255 5.67 7.30 -2.91
CA CYS A 255 7.12 7.25 -2.80
C CYS A 255 7.62 5.91 -2.27
N LEU A 256 6.93 5.32 -1.29
CA LEU A 256 7.24 3.97 -0.81
C LEU A 256 7.10 2.93 -1.93
N VAL A 257 5.97 2.92 -2.63
CA VAL A 257 5.71 1.98 -3.74
C VAL A 257 6.76 2.14 -4.84
N TYR A 258 7.06 3.39 -5.22
CA TYR A 258 8.08 3.71 -6.21
C TYR A 258 9.46 3.18 -5.79
N ALA A 259 9.88 3.47 -4.56
CA ALA A 259 11.17 3.07 -4.05
C ALA A 259 11.29 1.53 -3.93
N VAL A 260 10.23 0.83 -3.55
CA VAL A 260 10.27 -0.62 -3.36
C VAL A 260 10.21 -1.38 -4.69
N ILE A 261 9.34 -0.97 -5.61
CA ILE A 261 9.18 -1.63 -6.92
C ILE A 261 10.40 -1.35 -7.82
N TYR A 262 10.88 -0.12 -7.84
CA TYR A 262 11.96 0.28 -8.75
C TYR A 262 13.34 0.32 -8.11
N GLN A 263 13.44 0.23 -6.77
CA GLN A 263 14.68 0.43 -6.01
C GLN A 263 15.37 1.75 -6.36
N ARG A 264 14.56 2.79 -6.46
CA ARG A 264 15.00 4.15 -6.80
C ARG A 264 14.77 5.07 -5.63
N ASP A 265 15.64 6.06 -5.50
CA ASP A 265 15.52 7.06 -4.46
C ASP A 265 14.26 7.92 -4.70
N PRO A 266 13.26 7.91 -3.81
CA PRO A 266 12.06 8.74 -3.97
C PRO A 266 12.38 10.24 -3.95
N ALA A 267 13.60 10.62 -3.54
CA ALA A 267 14.13 11.97 -3.70
C ALA A 267 13.98 12.53 -5.12
N GLU A 268 14.08 11.67 -6.13
CA GLU A 268 14.03 12.13 -7.52
C GLU A 268 12.62 12.56 -7.99
N LEU A 269 11.60 12.29 -7.17
CA LEU A 269 10.23 12.70 -7.44
C LEU A 269 10.04 14.18 -7.07
N PRO A 270 9.25 14.93 -7.86
CA PRO A 270 8.93 16.30 -7.51
C PRO A 270 8.05 16.36 -6.27
N ASP A 271 8.15 17.44 -5.52
CA ASP A 271 7.29 17.85 -4.39
C ASP A 271 5.78 17.95 -4.72
N ARG A 272 5.37 17.62 -5.94
CA ARG A 272 4.00 17.62 -6.42
C ARG A 272 3.92 16.70 -7.64
N LEU A 273 3.14 15.62 -7.55
CA LEU A 273 2.95 14.68 -8.65
C LEU A 273 1.87 15.17 -9.61
N ALA A 274 0.81 15.78 -9.07
CA ALA A 274 -0.30 16.32 -9.82
C ALA A 274 -0.60 17.78 -9.47
N PRO A 275 -1.12 18.59 -10.43
CA PRO A 275 -1.45 20.00 -10.17
C PRO A 275 -2.38 20.22 -8.96
N ALA A 276 -3.29 19.28 -8.71
CA ALA A 276 -4.26 19.34 -7.62
C ALA A 276 -3.66 19.03 -6.24
N ASP A 277 -2.46 18.44 -6.15
CA ASP A 277 -1.92 17.99 -4.86
C ASP A 277 -1.75 19.15 -3.88
N ARG A 278 -2.38 18.99 -2.72
CA ARG A 278 -2.21 19.82 -1.54
C ARG A 278 -1.28 19.13 -0.54
N LEU A 279 0.04 19.18 -0.79
CA LEU A 279 1.05 18.64 0.12
C LEU A 279 1.34 19.55 1.32
N ILE A 280 0.30 20.20 1.83
CA ILE A 280 0.32 21.05 3.01
C ILE A 280 -0.84 20.56 3.89
N PRO A 281 -0.60 20.33 5.18
CA PRO A 281 -1.64 19.87 6.10
C PRO A 281 -2.84 20.82 6.03
N SER A 282 -4.02 20.28 5.74
CA SER A 282 -5.24 21.06 5.89
C SER A 282 -5.57 21.18 7.37
N PRO A 283 -6.02 22.34 7.87
CA PRO A 283 -6.65 22.37 9.19
C PRO A 283 -7.82 21.38 9.13
N LEU A 284 -7.82 20.38 10.03
CA LEU A 284 -8.91 19.41 10.13
C LEU A 284 -10.22 20.19 10.16
N VAL A 285 -11.12 19.89 9.22
CA VAL A 285 -12.49 20.39 9.32
C VAL A 285 -13.05 19.77 10.59
N SER A 286 -13.27 20.58 11.62
CA SER A 286 -14.01 20.16 12.81
C SER A 286 -15.35 19.58 12.35
N ASP A 287 -15.70 18.39 12.84
CA ASP A 287 -16.94 17.70 12.52
C ASP A 287 -18.14 18.65 12.51
N SER A 288 -18.66 18.91 11.31
CA SER A 288 -20.00 19.45 11.13
C SER A 288 -20.71 18.59 10.09
N ALA A 289 -21.42 17.59 10.61
CA ALA A 289 -22.65 17.03 10.06
C ALA A 289 -22.70 16.83 8.54
N ARG A 290 -22.40 15.61 8.09
CA ARG A 290 -23.11 15.01 6.94
C ARG A 290 -23.53 13.59 7.30
N GLY A 291 -24.70 13.51 7.91
CA GLY A 291 -25.47 12.26 7.91
C GLY A 291 -25.76 11.89 6.46
N PHE A 292 -25.34 10.69 6.06
CA PHE A 292 -25.96 10.01 4.93
C PHE A 292 -27.06 9.11 5.45
N PRO A 293 -28.23 9.10 4.79
CA PRO A 293 -29.39 8.36 5.25
C PRO A 293 -29.14 6.87 5.14
N ASN A 294 -29.42 6.15 6.22
CA ASN A 294 -29.62 4.70 6.18
C ASN A 294 -30.61 4.37 5.06
N ARG A 295 -30.25 3.40 4.22
CA ARG A 295 -31.20 2.70 3.36
C ARG A 295 -30.96 1.20 3.45
N PRO A 296 -32.05 0.42 3.29
CA PRO A 296 -32.42 -0.72 4.12
C PRO A 296 -31.61 -1.99 3.89
#